data_AF-A0A7K4NPP4-F1
#
_entry.id   AF-A0A7K4NPP4-F1
#
_cell.length_a   1.000
_cell.length_b   1.000
_cell.length_c   1.000
_cell.angle_alpha   90.00
_cell.angle_beta   90.00
_cell.angle_gamma   90.00
#
_symmetry.space_group_name_H-M   'P 1'
#
loop_
_entity.id
_entity.type
_entity.pdbx_description
1 polymer ?
#
loop_
_entity_poly.entity_id
_entity_poly.type
_entity_poly.pdbx_seq_one_letter_code
_entity_poly.pdbx_strand_id
1 'polypeptide(L)'
;MGLLYNHLATLVCAVFASVLTLLWPMFVDYADVFDVVFVLAVPIMWFLTVVCFVAQRSADYMHGGHKPSHKPSKKPSKKLSKNIVYTADGRLAE
;
A
#
# COMPACT_ATOMS: atom_id res chain seq x y z
N MET A 1 0.86 6.43 -8.92
CA MET A 1 0.68 5.94 -7.53
C MET A 1 2.06 5.99 -6.87
N GLY A 2 2.15 6.36 -5.58
CA GLY A 2 3.44 6.63 -4.91
C GLY A 2 4.42 5.46 -4.94
N LEU A 3 5.67 5.71 -4.50
CA LEU A 3 6.86 4.86 -4.65
C LEU A 3 6.67 3.36 -4.29
N LEU A 4 5.64 3.02 -3.51
CA LEU A 4 5.37 1.68 -2.99
C LEU A 4 4.03 1.08 -3.43
N TYR A 5 3.40 1.61 -4.50
CA TYR A 5 2.27 1.00 -5.24
C TYR A 5 1.40 0.04 -4.41
N ASN A 6 0.44 0.57 -3.66
CA ASN A 6 -0.58 -0.17 -2.89
C ASN A 6 -0.07 -1.21 -1.86
N HIS A 7 1.24 -1.44 -1.77
CA HIS A 7 1.87 -2.43 -0.89
C HIS A 7 2.27 -1.90 0.49
N LEU A 8 1.82 -0.69 0.82
CA LEU A 8 2.23 0.01 2.05
C LEU A 8 1.91 -0.78 3.32
N ALA A 9 0.71 -1.38 3.42
CA ALA A 9 0.35 -2.17 4.60
C ALA A 9 1.23 -3.43 4.77
N THR A 10 1.50 -4.18 3.69
CA THR A 10 2.45 -5.31 3.75
C THR A 10 3.84 -4.87 4.16
N LEU A 11 4.33 -3.74 3.64
CA LEU A 11 5.65 -3.21 4.04
C LEU A 11 5.67 -2.91 5.54
N VAL A 12 4.69 -2.15 6.04
CA VAL A 12 4.63 -1.78 7.45
C VAL A 12 4.53 -3.02 8.34
N CYS A 13 3.68 -4.00 8.00
CA CYS A 13 3.57 -5.26 8.73
C CYS A 13 4.88 -6.05 8.71
N ALA A 14 5.55 -6.16 7.56
CA ALA A 14 6.81 -6.89 7.42
C ALA A 14 7.95 -6.24 8.24
N VAL A 15 8.06 -4.91 8.21
CA VAL A 15 9.05 -4.17 9.01
C VAL A 15 8.78 -4.39 10.50
N PHE A 16 7.53 -4.29 10.93
CA PHE A 16 7.17 -4.51 12.33
C PHE A 16 7.44 -5.95 12.78
N ALA A 17 7.08 -6.95 11.97
CA ALA A 17 7.38 -8.36 12.24
C ALA A 17 8.89 -8.62 12.34
N SER A 18 9.67 -7.99 11.46
CA SER A 18 11.13 -8.07 11.48
C SER A 18 11.72 -7.47 12.75
N VAL A 19 11.24 -6.30 13.18
CA VAL A 19 11.67 -5.66 14.43
C VAL A 19 11.38 -6.55 15.62
N LEU A 20 10.16 -7.10 15.74
CA LEU A 20 9.82 -8.01 16.85
C LEU A 20 10.70 -9.27 16.85
N THR A 21 10.98 -9.83 15.67
CA THR A 21 11.83 -11.02 15.54
C THR A 21 13.27 -10.73 15.97
N LEU A 22 13.82 -9.57 15.61
CA LEU A 22 15.19 -9.16 15.99
C LEU A 22 15.28 -8.73 17.46
N LEU A 23 14.19 -8.22 18.03
CA LEU A 23 14.14 -7.77 19.41
C LEU A 23 13.99 -8.94 20.39
N TRP A 24 13.41 -10.06 19.96
CA TRP A 24 13.24 -11.26 20.77
C TRP A 24 14.54 -11.77 21.44
N PRO A 25 15.65 -12.05 20.72
CA PRO A 25 16.87 -12.56 21.36
C PRO A 25 17.48 -11.58 22.39
N MET A 26 17.12 -10.30 22.38
CA MET A 26 17.57 -9.33 23.39
C MET A 26 16.78 -9.42 24.70
N PHE A 27 15.52 -9.86 24.65
CA PHE A 27 14.63 -9.93 25.81
C PHE A 27 14.32 -11.33 26.31
N VAL A 28 14.72 -12.38 25.58
CA VAL A 28 14.45 -13.78 25.94
C VAL A 28 14.97 -14.15 27.33
N ASP A 29 16.14 -13.63 27.73
CA ASP A 29 16.76 -13.90 29.04
C ASP A 29 16.42 -12.85 30.12
N TYR A 30 15.63 -11.81 29.79
CA TYR A 30 15.32 -10.74 30.75
C TYR A 30 14.16 -11.10 31.68
N ALA A 31 13.08 -11.68 31.13
CA ALA A 31 11.98 -12.24 31.91
C ALA A 31 11.12 -13.19 31.07
N ASP A 32 10.67 -14.30 31.66
CA ASP A 32 9.83 -15.32 31.00
C ASP A 32 8.55 -14.74 30.37
N VAL A 33 8.00 -13.67 30.96
CA VAL A 33 6.81 -12.99 30.42
C VAL A 33 7.06 -12.41 29.03
N PHE A 34 8.27 -11.91 28.75
CA PHE A 34 8.60 -11.39 27.43
C PHE A 34 8.72 -12.50 26.40
N ASP A 35 9.31 -13.64 26.77
CA ASP A 35 9.41 -14.79 25.87
C ASP A 35 8.01 -15.25 25.43
N VAL A 36 7.07 -15.41 26.37
CA VAL A 36 5.68 -15.75 26.05
C VAL A 36 5.03 -14.72 25.12
N VAL A 37 5.27 -13.43 25.33
CA VAL A 37 4.76 -12.36 24.45
C VAL A 37 5.35 -12.47 23.05
N PHE A 38 6.65 -12.70 22.90
CA PHE A 38 7.30 -12.84 21.59
C PHE A 38 6.86 -14.12 20.86
N VAL A 39 6.75 -15.25 21.57
CA VAL A 39 6.22 -16.52 21.03
C VAL A 39 4.84 -16.36 20.42
N LEU A 40 3.98 -15.51 20.99
CA LEU A 40 2.65 -15.24 20.45
C LEU A 40 2.67 -14.13 19.38
N ALA A 41 3.38 -13.03 19.63
CA ALA A 41 3.34 -11.85 18.77
C ALA A 41 4.05 -12.07 17.43
N VAL A 42 5.22 -12.71 17.42
CA VAL A 42 6.03 -12.91 16.21
C VAL A 42 5.27 -13.71 15.13
N PRO A 43 4.72 -14.91 15.40
CA PRO A 43 4.00 -15.67 14.38
C PRO A 43 2.72 -14.96 13.92
N ILE A 44 2.00 -14.27 14.82
CA ILE A 44 0.80 -13.51 14.46
C ILE A 44 1.15 -12.36 13.50
N MET A 45 2.24 -11.64 13.74
CA MET A 45 2.67 -10.55 12.85
C MET A 45 3.14 -11.04 11.49
N TRP A 46 3.83 -12.17 11.42
CA TRP A 46 4.16 -12.82 10.15
C TRP A 46 2.92 -13.31 9.40
N PHE A 47 1.94 -13.87 10.11
CA PHE A 47 0.65 -14.24 9.53
C PHE A 47 -0.08 -13.02 8.94
N LEU A 48 -0.19 -11.93 9.69
CA LEU A 48 -0.80 -10.69 9.20
C LEU A 48 -0.08 -10.11 7.99
N THR A 49 1.25 -10.23 7.95
CA THR A 49 2.05 -9.80 6.79
C THR A 49 1.64 -10.56 5.53
N VAL A 50 1.47 -11.88 5.62
CA VAL A 50 1.00 -12.71 4.50
C VAL A 50 -0.43 -12.35 4.10
N VAL A 51 -1.33 -12.14 5.06
CA VAL A 51 -2.72 -11.75 4.79
C VAL A 51 -2.78 -10.38 4.09
N CYS A 52 -2.03 -9.38 4.58
CA CYS A 52 -1.93 -8.07 3.95
C CYS A 52 -1.38 -8.15 2.52
N PHE A 53 -0.42 -9.04 2.28
CA PHE A 53 0.14 -9.25 0.94
C PHE A 53 -0.90 -9.79 -0.02
N VAL A 54 -1.63 -10.84 0.37
CA VAL A 54 -2.69 -11.44 -0.44
C VAL A 54 -3.83 -10.46 -0.68
N ALA A 55 -4.25 -9.72 0.35
CA ALA A 55 -5.33 -8.74 0.24
C ALA A 55 -4.98 -7.62 -0.75
N GLN A 56 -3.77 -7.05 -0.65
CA GLN A 56 -3.31 -6.02 -1.59
C GLN A 56 -3.21 -6.56 -3.01
N ARG A 57 -2.70 -7.79 -3.16
CA ARG A 57 -2.62 -8.45 -4.46
C ARG A 57 -4.00 -8.68 -5.08
N SER A 58 -5.00 -9.10 -4.29
CA SER A 58 -6.37 -9.27 -4.77
C SER A 58 -7.00 -7.95 -5.22
N ALA A 59 -6.76 -6.85 -4.49
CA ALA A 59 -7.24 -5.53 -4.88
C ALA A 59 -6.62 -5.09 -6.22
N ASP A 60 -5.31 -5.30 -6.41
CA ASP A 60 -4.63 -4.99 -7.66
C ASP A 60 -5.17 -5.83 -8.85
N TYR A 61 -5.50 -7.10 -8.62
CA TYR A 61 -6.12 -7.96 -9.64
C TYR A 61 -7.54 -7.52 -10.00
N MET A 62 -8.38 -7.15 -9.03
CA MET A 62 -9.76 -6.70 -9.27
C MET A 62 -9.82 -5.33 -9.95
N HIS A 63 -8.87 -4.43 -9.65
CA HIS A 63 -8.77 -3.13 -10.30
C HIS A 63 -8.10 -3.17 -11.69
N GLY A 64 -7.40 -4.25 -12.04
CA GLY A 64 -6.85 -4.48 -13.39
C GLY A 64 -7.83 -5.09 -14.41
N GLY A 65 -8.98 -5.59 -13.95
CA GLY A 65 -9.94 -6.36 -14.77
C GLY A 65 -11.06 -5.56 -15.43
N HIS A 66 -11.30 -4.30 -15.04
CA HIS A 66 -12.26 -3.45 -15.74
C HIS A 66 -11.56 -2.66 -16.84
N LYS A 67 -11.75 -3.07 -18.09
CA LYS A 67 -11.85 -2.08 -19.18
C LYS A 67 -13.05 -1.18 -18.85
N PRO A 68 -12.90 0.13 -18.61
CA PRO A 68 -13.91 1.04 -19.09
C PRO A 68 -13.65 1.16 -20.59
N SER A 69 -14.44 0.45 -21.41
CA SER A 69 -14.68 0.97 -22.75
C SER A 69 -15.20 2.40 -22.56
N HIS A 70 -14.44 3.36 -23.07
CA HIS A 70 -14.73 4.80 -23.06
C HIS A 70 -14.87 5.50 -21.68
N LYS A 71 -13.75 6.06 -21.19
CA LYS A 71 -13.57 7.52 -21.02
C LYS A 71 -12.15 7.82 -20.51
N PRO A 72 -11.38 8.71 -21.16
CA PRO A 72 -10.11 9.17 -20.62
C PRO A 72 -10.42 10.12 -19.45
N SER A 73 -10.45 9.57 -18.23
CA SER A 73 -10.31 10.38 -17.01
C SER A 73 -8.89 10.95 -16.99
N LYS A 74 -8.73 12.09 -17.67
CA LYS A 74 -7.56 12.97 -17.54
C LYS A 74 -7.45 13.40 -16.08
N LYS A 75 -6.53 12.81 -15.31
CA LYS A 75 -5.89 13.53 -14.19
C LYS A 75 -4.64 14.21 -14.78
N PRO A 76 -4.54 15.56 -14.72
CA PRO A 76 -3.54 16.30 -15.46
C PRO A 76 -2.20 16.26 -14.72
N SER A 77 -1.26 15.45 -15.21
CA SER A 77 0.16 15.71 -14.98
C SER A 77 0.72 16.47 -16.16
N LYS A 78 0.46 17.79 -16.23
CA LYS A 78 1.32 18.68 -17.00
C LYS A 78 1.46 20.01 -16.26
N LYS A 79 2.65 20.20 -15.70
CA LYS A 79 3.31 21.50 -15.77
C LYS A 79 3.14 22.04 -17.19
N LEU A 80 2.97 23.36 -17.28
CA LEU A 80 3.13 24.22 -18.45
C LEU A 80 1.83 24.60 -19.19
N SER A 81 1.35 25.80 -18.83
CA SER A 81 0.96 26.87 -19.75
C SER A 81 -0.03 26.54 -20.88
N LYS A 82 -1.31 26.80 -20.62
CA LYS A 82 -2.16 27.73 -21.41
C LYS A 82 -3.56 27.73 -20.79
N ASN A 83 -4.08 28.90 -20.48
CA ASN A 83 -5.46 29.09 -20.04
C ASN A 83 -6.40 28.60 -21.13
N ILE A 84 -7.02 27.43 -20.94
CA ILE A 84 -8.12 26.96 -21.80
C ILE A 84 -9.41 27.28 -21.05
N VAL A 85 -10.01 28.42 -21.38
CA VAL A 85 -11.37 28.76 -20.98
C VAL A 85 -12.31 28.09 -21.98
N TYR A 86 -13.23 27.25 -21.49
CA TYR A 86 -14.25 26.62 -22.32
C TYR A 86 -15.49 27.53 -22.38
N THR A 87 -15.81 28.04 -23.57
CA THR A 87 -17.14 28.61 -23.86
C THR A 87 -18.15 27.47 -24.00
N ALA A 88 -19.40 27.71 -23.58
CA ALA A 88 -20.48 26.71 -23.49
C ALA A 88 -20.77 25.92 -24.79
N ASP A 89 -20.31 26.41 -25.95
CA ASP A 89 -20.44 25.74 -27.26
C ASP A 89 -19.28 24.82 -27.65
N GLY A 90 -18.31 24.56 -26.76
CA GLY A 90 -17.37 23.46 -26.91
C GLY A 90 -16.32 23.59 -28.03
N ARG A 91 -16.08 24.77 -28.58
CA ARG A 91 -14.92 25.03 -29.47
C ARG A 91 -13.79 25.74 -28.73
N LEU A 92 -12.56 25.24 -28.95
CA LEU A 92 -11.33 25.91 -28.52
C LEU A 92 -11.16 27.15 -29.40
N ALA A 93 -11.06 28.33 -28.79
CA ALA A 93 -10.63 29.53 -29.52
C ALA A 93 -9.18 29.30 -29.98
N GLU A 94 -8.95 29.36 -31.29
CA GLU A 94 -7.61 29.37 -31.89
C GLU A 94 -6.82 30.62 -31.46
#